data_AF-A0AAU6QLP0-F1
#
_entry.id   AF-A0AAU6QLP0-F1
#
_cell.length_a   1.000
_cell.length_b   1.000
_cell.length_c   1.000
_cell.angle_alpha   90.00
_cell.angle_beta   90.00
_cell.angle_gamma   90.00
#
_symmetry.space_group_name_H-M   'P 1'
#
loop_
_entity.id
_entity.type
_entity.pdbx_description
1 polymer ?
#
loop_
_entity_poly.entity_id
_entity_poly.type
_entity_poly.pdbx_seq_one_letter_code
_entity_poly.pdbx_strand_id
1 'polypeptide(L)'
;MNYDTPPGLEVAAGSQGKIVRLSGQWTALALARDRSTGHVIPQLRSLIGAEGIRQWDLSRVDRMDHVGGQALWRVWGHKMPADTTLTDTQRDIFERIALLDTAREKAEPVVKFDPFTRLGLGIFSFFEHLYGGVAMFGRVVLDLLAILRNPKITPWTEISANVYNAGSKALPITALVAFLIGIVLSYLSAQQLRLFGANQYIVNILGLSVIRELGPVLSAILVAGRSGSAITAQIGVMRVTEELDAMRVMGIPHGLRLILPRVVALGVAMPLLVMWTNIIALTGGALAAKIVLGIDMNYFARALPSVVPVANLWIGLGKGVAFGMLIAIVGCHFGFRIKANSQSLGEGTTTSVVTSITIVILADAVFAILFQNVGLG
;
A
#
# COMPACT_ATOMS: atom_id res chain seq x y z
N MET A 1 -6.42 51.29 28.71
CA MET A 1 -6.38 51.28 27.23
C MET A 1 -7.59 50.52 26.73
N ASN A 2 -8.47 51.18 25.98
CA ASN A 2 -9.70 50.56 25.44
C ASN A 2 -9.33 49.62 24.29
N TYR A 3 -9.64 48.33 24.43
CA TYR A 3 -9.37 47.30 23.41
C TYR A 3 -10.53 47.14 22.40
N ASP A 4 -11.54 48.02 22.45
CA ASP A 4 -12.79 47.89 21.69
C ASP A 4 -13.03 49.04 20.69
N THR A 5 -12.00 49.76 20.25
CA THR A 5 -12.18 50.74 19.14
C THR A 5 -12.34 49.99 17.81
N PRO A 6 -13.52 50.02 17.16
CA PRO A 6 -13.73 49.34 15.89
C PRO A 6 -12.85 49.95 14.79
N PRO A 7 -12.47 49.18 13.76
CA PRO A 7 -11.80 49.74 12.59
C PRO A 7 -12.75 50.77 11.94
N GLY A 8 -12.20 51.92 11.55
CA GLY A 8 -12.91 52.97 10.84
C GLY A 8 -12.23 53.29 9.51
N LEU A 9 -13.05 53.56 8.49
CA LEU A 9 -12.60 53.98 7.17
C LEU A 9 -13.49 55.12 6.69
N GLU A 10 -12.88 56.26 6.40
CA GLU A 10 -13.57 57.43 5.85
C GLU A 10 -12.89 57.87 4.55
N VAL A 11 -13.70 58.14 3.53
CA VAL A 11 -13.23 58.67 2.24
C VAL A 11 -13.65 60.13 2.15
N ALA A 12 -12.68 61.04 2.22
CA ALA A 12 -12.91 62.48 2.12
C ALA A 12 -12.43 63.03 0.76
N ALA A 13 -13.04 64.12 0.28
CA ALA A 13 -12.54 64.86 -0.88
C ALA A 13 -11.40 65.80 -0.43
N GLY A 14 -10.19 65.60 -0.97
CA GLY A 14 -9.03 66.45 -0.77
C GLY A 14 -8.76 67.38 -1.95
N SER A 15 -7.82 68.30 -1.78
CA SER A 15 -7.46 69.32 -2.77
C SER A 15 -6.82 68.78 -4.06
N GLN A 16 -6.36 67.52 -4.07
CA GLN A 16 -5.73 66.88 -5.24
C GLN A 16 -6.31 65.49 -5.59
N GLY A 17 -7.45 65.11 -4.99
CA GLY A 17 -8.10 63.80 -5.19
C GLY A 17 -8.83 63.28 -3.95
N LYS A 18 -9.29 62.03 -3.98
CA LYS A 18 -9.90 61.38 -2.80
C LYS A 18 -8.80 61.00 -1.80
N ILE A 19 -9.00 61.32 -0.52
CA ILE A 19 -8.13 60.96 0.60
C ILE A 19 -8.85 59.89 1.42
N VAL A 20 -8.19 58.77 1.66
CA VAL A 20 -8.71 57.72 2.56
C VAL A 20 -8.05 57.85 3.92
N ARG A 21 -8.85 58.06 4.97
CA ARG A 21 -8.39 58.11 6.35
C ARG A 21 -8.81 56.85 7.08
N LEU A 22 -7.83 56.21 7.71
CA LEU A 22 -7.99 54.98 8.47
C LEU A 22 -7.92 55.31 9.96
N SER A 23 -8.85 54.80 10.74
CA SER A 23 -8.92 55.03 12.19
C SER A 23 -9.20 53.74 12.96
N GLY A 24 -8.95 53.77 14.27
CA GLY A 24 -9.21 52.64 15.16
C GLY A 24 -8.20 51.50 15.03
N GLN A 25 -8.63 50.27 15.35
CA GLN A 25 -7.73 49.10 15.36
C GLN A 25 -7.82 48.25 14.09
N TRP A 26 -6.68 48.08 13.43
CA TRP A 26 -6.49 47.29 12.21
C TRP A 26 -5.75 45.99 12.52
N THR A 27 -6.33 45.19 13.41
CA THR A 27 -5.81 43.85 13.78
C THR A 27 -6.71 42.74 13.24
N ALA A 28 -6.17 41.52 13.11
CA ALA A 28 -6.90 40.33 12.69
C ALA A 28 -8.17 40.10 13.53
N LEU A 29 -8.07 40.32 14.85
CA LEU A 29 -9.19 40.17 15.77
C LEU A 29 -10.26 41.26 15.55
N ALA A 30 -9.84 42.52 15.39
CA ALA A 30 -10.75 43.63 15.14
C ALA A 30 -11.46 43.49 13.78
N LEU A 31 -10.73 43.12 12.73
CA LEU A 31 -11.29 42.84 11.40
C LEU A 31 -12.20 41.60 11.38
N ALA A 32 -11.89 40.57 12.17
CA ALA A 32 -12.75 39.39 12.29
C ALA A 32 -14.07 39.70 13.03
N ARG A 33 -14.03 40.53 14.08
CA ARG A 33 -15.22 41.00 14.80
C ARG A 33 -16.08 41.96 13.97
N ASP A 34 -15.45 42.86 13.20
CA ASP A 34 -16.17 43.79 12.33
C ASP A 34 -16.87 43.09 11.15
N ARG A 35 -16.42 41.88 10.77
CA ARG A 35 -17.02 41.09 9.69
C ARG A 35 -18.49 40.72 9.93
N SER A 36 -18.95 40.66 11.19
CA SER A 36 -20.35 40.37 11.53
C SER A 36 -21.24 41.62 11.63
N THR A 37 -20.65 42.82 11.77
CA THR A 37 -21.37 44.01 12.25
C THR A 37 -21.08 45.29 11.45
N GLY A 38 -19.99 45.36 10.68
CA GLY A 38 -19.48 46.63 10.13
C GLY A 38 -19.20 46.67 8.63
N HIS A 39 -19.11 47.90 8.12
CA HIS A 39 -19.03 48.26 6.70
C HIS A 39 -17.59 48.36 6.15
N VAL A 40 -16.56 48.19 6.99
CA VAL A 40 -15.18 48.53 6.62
C VAL A 40 -14.56 47.55 5.63
N ILE A 41 -14.74 46.23 5.80
CA ILE A 41 -14.20 45.25 4.84
C ILE A 41 -14.85 45.38 3.44
N PRO A 42 -16.19 45.52 3.31
CA PRO A 42 -16.84 45.81 2.03
C PRO A 42 -16.38 47.13 1.39
N GLN A 43 -16.28 48.21 2.17
CA GLN A 43 -15.78 49.50 1.68
C GLN A 43 -14.31 49.42 1.26
N LEU A 44 -13.47 48.72 2.02
CA LEU A 44 -12.08 48.52 1.66
C LEU A 44 -11.94 47.73 0.36
N ARG A 45 -12.82 46.74 0.14
CA ARG A 45 -12.88 45.98 -1.12
C ARG A 45 -13.36 46.82 -2.30
N SER A 46 -14.27 47.76 -2.11
CA SER A 46 -14.72 48.65 -3.21
C SER A 46 -13.65 49.66 -3.63
N LEU A 47 -12.62 49.88 -2.81
CA LEU A 47 -11.46 50.71 -3.15
C LEU A 47 -10.37 49.93 -3.92
N ILE A 48 -10.51 48.61 -4.07
CA ILE A 48 -9.58 47.79 -4.87
C ILE A 48 -9.74 48.20 -6.35
N GLY A 49 -8.70 48.82 -6.92
CA GLY A 49 -8.70 49.27 -8.32
C GLY A 49 -9.44 50.59 -8.60
N ALA A 50 -9.82 51.34 -7.55
CA ALA A 50 -10.46 52.65 -7.72
C ALA A 50 -9.44 53.71 -8.16
N GLU A 51 -9.62 54.28 -9.36
CA GLU A 51 -8.78 55.37 -9.87
C GLU A 51 -9.15 56.72 -9.21
N GLY A 52 -8.15 57.49 -8.78
CA GLY A 52 -8.33 58.82 -8.19
C GLY A 52 -8.12 58.92 -6.67
N ILE A 53 -7.72 57.83 -6.00
CA ILE A 53 -7.22 57.87 -4.62
C ILE A 53 -5.71 58.06 -4.68
N ARG A 54 -5.24 59.23 -4.25
CA ARG A 54 -3.80 59.55 -4.28
C ARG A 54 -3.17 59.57 -2.89
N GLN A 55 -3.95 59.82 -1.84
CA GLN A 55 -3.43 60.01 -0.50
C GLN A 55 -4.11 59.07 0.52
N TRP A 56 -3.29 58.45 1.36
CA TRP A 56 -3.70 57.54 2.42
C TRP A 56 -3.16 58.03 3.76
N ASP A 57 -4.04 58.16 4.75
CA ASP A 57 -3.66 58.62 6.09
C ASP A 57 -3.96 57.57 7.15
N LEU A 58 -2.89 57.01 7.72
CA LEU A 58 -2.93 55.97 8.77
C LEU A 58 -2.54 56.53 10.15
N SER A 59 -2.38 57.85 10.28
CA SER A 59 -1.96 58.49 11.54
C SER A 59 -2.94 58.27 12.70
N ARG A 60 -4.22 58.01 12.41
CA ARG A 60 -5.30 57.77 13.39
C ARG A 60 -5.53 56.29 13.70
N VAL A 61 -4.67 55.40 13.22
CA VAL A 61 -4.73 53.96 13.50
C VAL A 61 -4.01 53.69 14.83
N ASP A 62 -4.78 53.28 15.84
CA ASP A 62 -4.26 53.02 17.19
C ASP A 62 -3.31 51.82 17.21
N ARG A 63 -3.62 50.77 16.44
CA ARG A 63 -2.83 49.53 16.36
C ARG A 63 -3.08 48.80 15.06
N MET A 64 -2.02 48.27 14.46
CA MET A 64 -2.08 47.46 13.23
C MET A 64 -1.21 46.22 13.38
N ASP A 65 -1.67 45.09 12.84
CA ASP A 65 -0.88 43.87 12.72
C ASP A 65 -0.59 43.51 11.26
N HIS A 66 0.17 42.42 11.04
CA HIS A 66 0.51 41.95 9.71
C HIS A 66 -0.71 41.56 8.86
N VAL A 67 -1.82 41.14 9.48
CA VAL A 67 -3.04 40.75 8.76
C VAL A 67 -3.78 42.00 8.27
N GLY A 68 -3.92 43.02 9.11
CA GLY A 68 -4.49 44.32 8.72
C GLY A 68 -3.63 45.03 7.68
N GLY A 69 -2.30 45.03 7.87
CA GLY A 69 -1.35 45.53 6.89
C GLY A 69 -1.45 44.80 5.55
N GLN A 70 -1.58 43.47 5.55
CA GLN A 70 -1.69 42.72 4.30
C GLN A 70 -3.04 42.89 3.60
N ALA A 71 -4.12 43.19 4.33
CA ALA A 71 -5.39 43.58 3.73
C ALA A 71 -5.28 44.90 2.96
N LEU A 72 -4.60 45.91 3.53
CA LEU A 72 -4.31 47.18 2.87
C LEU A 72 -3.34 47.01 1.70
N TRP A 73 -2.30 46.18 1.85
CA TRP A 73 -1.34 45.88 0.80
C TRP A 73 -1.99 45.31 -0.46
N ARG A 74 -3.01 44.46 -0.31
CA ARG A 74 -3.81 43.94 -1.42
C ARG A 74 -4.61 45.03 -2.14
N VAL A 75 -5.13 46.01 -1.39
CA VAL A 75 -5.91 47.12 -1.93
C VAL A 75 -5.04 48.07 -2.73
N TRP A 76 -3.80 48.29 -2.26
CA TRP A 76 -2.80 49.08 -2.98
C TRP A 76 -2.17 48.34 -4.17
N GLY A 77 -2.66 47.15 -4.52
CA GLY A 77 -2.15 46.40 -5.67
C GLY A 77 -0.70 45.95 -5.49
N HIS A 78 -0.32 45.58 -4.26
CA HIS A 78 1.02 45.08 -3.90
C HIS A 78 2.16 46.11 -4.09
N LYS A 79 1.82 47.40 -4.08
CA LYS A 79 2.80 48.50 -4.09
C LYS A 79 2.37 49.56 -3.10
N MET A 80 3.35 50.17 -2.44
CA MET A 80 3.08 51.26 -1.52
C MET A 80 2.71 52.55 -2.30
N PRO A 81 1.60 53.23 -1.98
CA PRO A 81 1.26 54.52 -2.58
C PRO A 81 2.27 55.60 -2.17
N ALA A 82 2.58 56.53 -3.09
CA ALA A 82 3.61 57.56 -2.89
C ALA A 82 3.27 58.55 -1.75
N ASP A 83 1.99 58.91 -1.57
CA ASP A 83 1.54 59.87 -0.56
C ASP A 83 0.81 59.16 0.60
N THR A 84 1.55 58.35 1.38
CA THR A 84 1.02 57.64 2.54
C THR A 84 1.63 58.19 3.84
N THR A 85 0.80 58.72 4.75
CA THR A 85 1.25 59.13 6.09
C THR A 85 1.20 57.95 7.06
N LEU A 86 2.37 57.54 7.55
CA LEU A 86 2.57 56.36 8.40
C LEU A 86 3.44 56.70 9.62
N THR A 87 3.22 55.98 10.71
CA THR A 87 4.16 55.95 11.84
C THR A 87 5.29 54.95 11.59
N ASP A 88 6.41 55.09 12.32
CA ASP A 88 7.60 54.23 12.14
C ASP A 88 7.30 52.74 12.34
N THR A 89 6.41 52.40 13.28
CA THR A 89 5.98 51.01 13.53
C THR A 89 5.15 50.43 12.39
N GLN A 90 4.33 51.24 11.75
CA GLN A 90 3.52 50.83 10.59
C GLN A 90 4.41 50.63 9.36
N ARG A 91 5.44 51.46 9.20
CA ARG A 91 6.43 51.34 8.12
C ARG A 91 7.17 49.99 8.18
N ASP A 92 7.65 49.57 9.36
CA ASP A 92 8.32 48.26 9.53
C ASP A 92 7.39 47.08 9.15
N ILE A 93 6.10 47.17 9.50
CA ILE A 93 5.10 46.15 9.11
C ILE A 93 4.98 46.05 7.59
N PHE A 94 4.88 47.17 6.87
CA PHE A 94 4.73 47.16 5.41
C PHE A 94 6.02 46.78 4.69
N GLU A 95 7.19 47.19 5.18
CA GLU A 95 8.48 46.76 4.63
C GLU A 95 8.66 45.24 4.74
N ARG A 96 8.31 44.64 5.89
CA ARG A 96 8.29 43.17 6.06
C ARG A 96 7.31 42.49 5.12
N ILE A 97 6.11 43.06 4.93
CA ILE A 97 5.12 42.50 3.99
C ILE A 97 5.66 42.56 2.56
N ALA A 98 6.27 43.67 2.15
CA ALA A 98 6.85 43.83 0.82
C ALA A 98 7.99 42.82 0.54
N LEU A 99 8.86 42.58 1.53
CA LEU A 99 9.92 41.56 1.45
C LEU A 99 9.35 40.14 1.33
N LEU A 100 8.28 39.82 2.04
CA LEU A 100 7.66 38.49 2.00
C LEU A 100 6.82 38.26 0.73
N ASP A 101 6.22 39.30 0.18
CA ASP A 101 5.39 39.21 -1.03
C ASP A 101 6.24 39.04 -2.30
N THR A 102 7.47 39.59 -2.32
CA THR A 102 8.46 39.34 -3.38
C THR A 102 9.03 37.93 -3.34
N ALA A 103 9.11 37.31 -2.17
CA ALA A 103 9.53 35.92 -1.98
C ALA A 103 8.39 34.89 -2.19
N ARG A 104 7.19 35.34 -2.56
CA ARG A 104 6.04 34.46 -2.70
C ARG A 104 6.22 33.54 -3.90
N GLU A 105 6.51 32.27 -3.61
CA GLU A 105 6.50 31.19 -4.59
C GLU A 105 5.11 31.14 -5.25
N LYS A 106 5.10 31.22 -6.59
CA LYS A 106 3.88 31.11 -7.38
C LYS A 106 3.28 29.73 -7.10
N ALA A 107 2.04 29.67 -6.61
CA ALA A 107 1.37 28.40 -6.33
C ALA A 107 1.44 27.51 -7.59
N GLU A 108 2.05 26.34 -7.46
CA GLU A 108 2.14 25.38 -8.57
C GLU A 108 0.71 25.05 -9.05
N PRO A 109 0.46 25.12 -10.37
CA PRO A 109 -0.86 24.79 -10.88
C PRO A 109 -1.16 23.32 -10.60
N VAL A 110 -2.18 23.05 -9.79
CA VAL A 110 -2.66 21.69 -9.54
C VAL A 110 -3.28 21.15 -10.82
N VAL A 111 -2.52 20.35 -11.58
CA VAL A 111 -3.01 19.67 -12.79
C VAL A 111 -4.07 18.64 -12.38
N LYS A 112 -5.34 18.95 -12.63
CA LYS A 112 -6.48 18.16 -12.14
C LYS A 112 -6.67 16.84 -12.90
N PHE A 113 -6.16 16.72 -14.12
CA PHE A 113 -6.31 15.53 -14.96
C PHE A 113 -5.06 15.35 -15.81
N ASP A 114 -4.24 14.35 -15.46
CA ASP A 114 -3.09 13.94 -16.27
C ASP A 114 -2.99 12.41 -16.27
N PRO A 115 -3.78 11.74 -17.14
CA PRO A 115 -3.75 10.28 -17.27
C PRO A 115 -2.36 9.77 -17.67
N PHE A 116 -1.62 10.52 -18.47
CA PHE A 116 -0.29 10.13 -18.95
C PHE A 116 0.75 10.21 -17.84
N THR A 117 0.73 11.26 -17.03
CA THR A 117 1.63 11.35 -15.86
C THR A 117 1.25 10.33 -14.79
N ARG A 118 -0.03 10.05 -14.55
CA ARG A 118 -0.44 8.97 -13.63
C ARG A 118 -0.01 7.59 -14.12
N LEU A 119 -0.14 7.33 -15.42
CA LEU A 119 0.32 6.08 -16.03
C LEU A 119 1.85 5.98 -15.99
N GLY A 120 2.55 7.08 -16.28
CA GLY A 120 4.01 7.18 -16.15
C GLY A 120 4.47 6.87 -14.72
N LEU A 121 3.90 7.53 -13.72
CA LEU A 121 4.18 7.27 -12.29
C LEU A 121 3.84 5.82 -11.90
N GLY A 122 2.77 5.25 -12.46
CA GLY A 122 2.41 3.85 -12.27
C GLY A 122 3.47 2.89 -12.82
N ILE A 123 3.99 3.15 -14.02
CA ILE A 123 5.06 2.37 -14.63
C ILE A 123 6.35 2.49 -13.81
N PHE A 124 6.75 3.72 -13.44
CA PHE A 124 7.95 3.94 -12.63
C PHE A 124 7.85 3.22 -11.27
N SER A 125 6.71 3.33 -10.58
CA SER A 125 6.52 2.63 -9.31
C SER A 125 6.54 1.10 -9.48
N PHE A 126 5.97 0.56 -10.57
CA PHE A 126 6.09 -0.86 -10.89
C PHE A 126 7.55 -1.30 -11.06
N PHE A 127 8.35 -0.54 -11.81
CA PHE A 127 9.78 -0.83 -11.99
C PHE A 127 10.56 -0.73 -10.67
N GLU A 128 10.23 0.21 -9.78
CA GLU A 128 10.82 0.27 -8.44
C GLU A 128 10.47 -0.96 -7.59
N HIS A 129 9.23 -1.44 -7.66
CA HIS A 129 8.83 -2.65 -6.96
C HIS A 129 9.54 -3.89 -7.53
N LEU A 130 9.65 -3.97 -8.85
CA LEU A 130 10.35 -5.06 -9.54
C LEU A 130 11.84 -5.07 -9.16
N TYR A 131 12.52 -3.92 -9.24
CA TYR A 131 13.92 -3.78 -8.83
C TYR A 131 14.12 -4.16 -7.36
N GLY A 132 13.25 -3.68 -6.46
CA GLY A 132 13.32 -4.03 -5.05
C GLY A 132 13.13 -5.52 -4.78
N GLY A 133 12.20 -6.17 -5.49
CA GLY A 133 11.99 -7.61 -5.42
C GLY A 133 13.19 -8.42 -5.91
N VAL A 134 13.78 -8.04 -7.05
CA VAL A 134 14.98 -8.68 -7.60
C VAL A 134 16.18 -8.49 -6.66
N ALA A 135 16.36 -7.29 -6.09
CA ALA A 135 17.41 -7.02 -5.12
C ALA A 135 17.25 -7.86 -3.85
N MET A 136 16.02 -8.01 -3.34
CA MET A 136 15.73 -8.90 -2.21
C MET A 136 16.03 -10.36 -2.55
N PHE A 137 15.60 -10.85 -3.71
CA PHE A 137 15.88 -12.21 -4.15
C PHE A 137 17.39 -12.46 -4.23
N GLY A 138 18.14 -11.55 -4.86
CA GLY A 138 19.61 -11.61 -4.92
C GLY A 138 20.23 -11.66 -3.53
N ARG A 139 19.72 -10.86 -2.58
CA ARG A 139 20.20 -10.86 -1.19
C ARG A 139 19.93 -12.18 -0.47
N VAL A 140 18.76 -12.79 -0.66
CA VAL A 140 18.42 -14.12 -0.12
C VAL A 140 19.37 -15.19 -0.68
N VAL A 141 19.67 -15.15 -1.97
CA VAL A 141 20.64 -16.07 -2.59
C VAL A 141 22.03 -15.91 -1.97
N LEU A 142 22.48 -14.67 -1.78
CA LEU A 142 23.77 -14.39 -1.12
C LEU A 142 23.79 -14.85 0.34
N ASP A 143 22.72 -14.62 1.10
CA ASP A 143 22.58 -15.05 2.49
C ASP A 143 22.57 -16.60 2.58
N LEU A 144 21.93 -17.28 1.63
CA LEU A 144 21.94 -18.74 1.53
C LEU A 144 23.35 -19.28 1.26
N LEU A 145 24.09 -18.65 0.34
CA LEU A 145 25.50 -18.98 0.07
C LEU A 145 26.41 -18.71 1.27
N ALA A 146 26.16 -17.62 2.01
CA ALA A 146 26.90 -17.30 3.23
C ALA A 146 26.70 -18.37 4.32
N ILE A 147 25.48 -18.89 4.47
CA ILE A 147 25.16 -19.98 5.38
C ILE A 147 25.80 -21.30 4.94
N LEU A 148 25.79 -21.58 3.63
CA LEU A 148 26.44 -22.77 3.10
C LEU A 148 27.95 -22.76 3.40
N ARG A 149 28.57 -21.56 3.38
CA ARG A 149 29.98 -21.37 3.77
C ARG A 149 30.20 -21.42 5.29
N ASN A 150 29.29 -20.87 6.08
CA ASN A 150 29.38 -20.79 7.54
C ASN A 150 28.07 -21.20 8.23
N PRO A 151 27.84 -22.51 8.45
CA PRO A 151 26.57 -23.02 8.98
C PRO A 151 26.22 -22.53 10.40
N LYS A 152 27.22 -22.08 11.16
CA LYS A 152 27.04 -21.57 12.54
C LYS A 152 26.25 -20.25 12.61
N ILE A 153 26.14 -19.53 11.49
CA ILE A 153 25.42 -18.25 11.42
C ILE A 153 23.91 -18.48 11.21
N THR A 154 23.50 -19.71 10.90
CA THR A 154 22.10 -20.04 10.57
C THR A 154 21.16 -19.84 11.76
N PRO A 155 20.10 -19.03 11.61
CA PRO A 155 19.11 -18.81 12.66
C PRO A 155 18.08 -19.95 12.73
N TRP A 156 18.51 -21.15 13.15
CA TRP A 156 17.67 -22.35 13.19
C TRP A 156 16.39 -22.19 14.01
N THR A 157 16.45 -21.45 15.12
CA THR A 157 15.30 -21.20 15.99
C THR A 157 14.24 -20.34 15.29
N GLU A 158 14.66 -19.35 14.51
CA GLU A 158 13.74 -18.48 13.76
C GLU A 158 13.11 -19.26 12.59
N ILE A 159 13.89 -20.11 11.92
CA ILE A 159 13.40 -20.99 10.84
C ILE A 159 12.34 -21.95 11.40
N SER A 160 12.64 -22.70 12.47
CA SER A 160 11.71 -23.69 13.02
C SER A 160 10.43 -23.05 13.56
N ALA A 161 10.53 -21.90 14.22
CA ALA A 161 9.38 -21.14 14.68
C ALA A 161 8.51 -20.67 13.51
N ASN A 162 9.11 -20.23 12.41
CA ASN A 162 8.38 -19.82 11.22
C ASN A 162 7.78 -21.01 10.47
N VAL A 163 8.44 -22.17 10.40
CA VAL A 163 7.88 -23.41 9.82
C VAL A 163 6.65 -23.84 10.61
N TYR A 164 6.74 -23.88 11.94
CA TYR A 164 5.61 -24.23 12.79
C TYR A 164 4.46 -23.24 12.62
N ASN A 165 4.74 -21.93 12.68
CA ASN A 165 3.71 -20.91 12.56
C ASN A 165 3.08 -20.86 11.17
N ALA A 166 3.85 -21.06 10.09
CA ALA A 166 3.35 -21.03 8.72
C ALA A 166 2.57 -22.31 8.38
N GLY A 167 3.07 -23.47 8.79
CA GLY A 167 2.47 -24.79 8.53
C GLY A 167 1.25 -25.08 9.40
N SER A 168 1.44 -25.22 10.73
CA SER A 168 0.41 -25.78 11.62
C SER A 168 -0.88 -24.97 11.62
N LYS A 169 -0.75 -23.65 11.63
CA LYS A 169 -1.89 -22.72 11.63
C LYS A 169 -2.58 -22.59 10.27
N ALA A 170 -1.95 -23.02 9.17
CA ALA A 170 -2.56 -23.03 7.84
C ALA A 170 -3.33 -24.34 7.54
N LEU A 171 -3.03 -25.44 8.24
CA LEU A 171 -3.65 -26.76 8.01
C LEU A 171 -5.19 -26.76 8.09
N PRO A 172 -5.85 -26.12 9.08
CA PRO A 172 -7.30 -26.21 9.21
C PRO A 172 -8.05 -25.49 8.08
N ILE A 173 -7.60 -24.29 7.71
CA ILE A 173 -8.23 -23.49 6.65
C ILE A 173 -7.98 -24.15 5.30
N THR A 174 -6.76 -24.65 5.05
CA THR A 174 -6.45 -25.36 3.81
C THR A 174 -7.23 -26.67 3.69
N ALA A 175 -7.41 -27.43 4.77
CA ALA A 175 -8.23 -28.63 4.76
C ALA A 175 -9.70 -28.33 4.40
N LEU A 176 -10.31 -27.37 5.09
CA LEU A 176 -11.72 -27.02 4.86
C LEU A 176 -11.96 -26.60 3.41
N VAL A 177 -11.15 -25.66 2.90
CA VAL A 177 -11.32 -25.14 1.54
C VAL A 177 -10.99 -26.19 0.49
N ALA A 178 -9.91 -26.96 0.66
CA ALA A 178 -9.53 -28.03 -0.25
C ALA A 178 -10.61 -29.11 -0.34
N PHE A 179 -11.19 -29.50 0.79
CA PHE A 179 -12.25 -30.50 0.84
C PHE A 179 -13.49 -30.04 0.05
N LEU A 180 -13.94 -28.81 0.30
CA LEU A 180 -15.10 -28.24 -0.39
C LEU A 180 -14.84 -28.10 -1.90
N ILE A 181 -13.67 -27.61 -2.30
CA ILE A 181 -13.31 -27.50 -3.72
C ILE A 181 -13.23 -28.88 -4.37
N GLY A 182 -12.68 -29.87 -3.67
CA GLY A 182 -12.64 -31.27 -4.13
C GLY A 182 -14.04 -31.84 -4.39
N ILE A 183 -14.98 -31.63 -3.47
CA ILE A 183 -16.39 -32.02 -3.64
C ILE A 183 -16.99 -31.34 -4.88
N VAL A 184 -16.87 -30.02 -4.99
CA VAL A 184 -17.46 -29.25 -6.09
C VAL A 184 -16.87 -29.68 -7.44
N LEU A 185 -15.54 -29.82 -7.52
CA LEU A 185 -14.85 -30.21 -8.74
C LEU A 185 -15.27 -31.62 -9.18
N SER A 186 -15.32 -32.58 -8.25
CA SER A 186 -15.74 -33.94 -8.58
C SER A 186 -17.22 -34.00 -8.93
N TYR A 187 -18.08 -33.24 -8.27
CA TYR A 187 -19.51 -33.21 -8.57
C TYR A 187 -19.76 -32.72 -10.00
N LEU A 188 -19.16 -31.59 -10.37
CA LEU A 188 -19.27 -31.02 -11.72
C LEU A 188 -18.68 -31.96 -12.77
N SER A 189 -17.49 -32.50 -12.53
CA SER A 189 -16.84 -33.42 -13.46
C SER A 189 -17.65 -34.70 -13.65
N ALA A 190 -18.16 -35.27 -12.55
CA ALA A 190 -18.97 -36.49 -12.57
C ALA A 190 -20.26 -36.32 -13.37
N GLN A 191 -20.96 -35.19 -13.21
CA GLN A 191 -22.15 -34.90 -14.02
C GLN A 191 -21.83 -34.88 -15.51
N GLN A 192 -20.72 -34.26 -15.91
CA GLN A 192 -20.32 -34.22 -17.31
C GLN A 192 -19.96 -35.62 -17.83
N LEU A 193 -19.15 -36.39 -17.08
CA LEU A 193 -18.73 -37.74 -17.50
C LEU A 193 -19.90 -38.72 -17.61
N ARG A 194 -20.92 -38.57 -16.76
CA ARG A 194 -22.13 -39.41 -16.79
C ARG A 194 -22.90 -39.26 -18.10
N LEU A 195 -22.90 -38.07 -18.70
CA LEU A 195 -23.54 -37.83 -19.99
C LEU A 195 -22.84 -38.56 -21.14
N PHE A 196 -21.52 -38.74 -21.04
CA PHE A 196 -20.70 -39.42 -22.05
C PHE A 196 -20.44 -40.91 -21.73
N GLY A 197 -21.00 -41.45 -20.64
CA GLY A 197 -20.75 -42.83 -20.20
C GLY A 197 -19.30 -43.08 -19.74
N ALA A 198 -18.54 -42.02 -19.46
CA ALA A 198 -17.09 -42.04 -19.29
C ALA A 198 -16.65 -42.09 -17.81
N ASN A 199 -17.48 -42.65 -16.92
CA ASN A 199 -17.34 -42.58 -15.46
C ASN A 199 -15.96 -43.04 -14.94
N GLN A 200 -15.30 -43.96 -15.61
CA GLN A 200 -13.97 -44.46 -15.24
C GLN A 200 -12.87 -43.40 -15.27
N TYR A 201 -13.02 -42.33 -16.05
CA TYR A 201 -12.01 -41.27 -16.19
C TYR A 201 -12.08 -40.20 -15.09
N ILE A 202 -13.07 -40.28 -14.18
CA ILE A 202 -13.18 -39.31 -13.07
C ILE A 202 -11.93 -39.28 -12.19
N VAL A 203 -11.33 -40.47 -11.94
CA VAL A 203 -10.10 -40.60 -11.14
C VAL A 203 -8.92 -39.94 -11.86
N ASN A 204 -8.88 -40.02 -13.19
CA ASN A 204 -7.85 -39.39 -14.01
C ASN A 204 -7.94 -37.87 -13.95
N ILE A 205 -9.13 -37.34 -14.22
CA ILE A 205 -9.37 -35.90 -14.22
C ILE A 205 -9.11 -35.31 -12.84
N LEU A 206 -9.63 -35.90 -11.77
CA LEU A 206 -9.39 -35.43 -10.40
C LEU A 206 -7.93 -35.58 -10.00
N GLY A 207 -7.33 -36.75 -10.22
CA GLY A 207 -5.97 -37.05 -9.82
C GLY A 207 -4.96 -36.11 -10.46
N LEU A 208 -4.97 -36.01 -11.79
CA LEU A 208 -4.04 -35.13 -12.52
C LEU A 208 -4.30 -33.65 -12.21
N SER A 209 -5.56 -33.19 -12.27
CA SER A 209 -5.86 -31.76 -12.09
C SER A 209 -5.55 -31.27 -10.68
N VAL A 210 -5.86 -32.09 -9.65
CA VAL A 210 -5.61 -31.72 -8.26
C VAL A 210 -4.12 -31.77 -7.95
N ILE A 211 -3.42 -32.86 -8.25
CA ILE A 211 -2.02 -33.02 -7.84
C ILE A 211 -1.10 -32.05 -8.58
N ARG A 212 -1.35 -31.81 -9.86
CA ARG A 212 -0.45 -31.06 -10.74
C ARG A 212 -0.68 -29.55 -10.71
N GLU A 213 -1.94 -29.13 -10.63
CA GLU A 213 -2.32 -27.72 -10.82
C GLU A 213 -3.04 -27.15 -9.59
N LEU A 214 -4.23 -27.67 -9.26
CA LEU A 214 -5.10 -27.04 -8.27
C LEU A 214 -4.54 -27.10 -6.85
N GLY A 215 -3.92 -28.20 -6.45
CA GLY A 215 -3.31 -28.34 -5.12
C GLY A 215 -2.29 -27.26 -4.82
N PRO A 216 -1.20 -27.15 -5.62
CA PRO A 216 -0.20 -26.10 -5.48
C PRO A 216 -0.80 -24.68 -5.45
N VAL A 217 -1.71 -24.38 -6.39
CA VAL A 217 -2.32 -23.05 -6.50
C VAL A 217 -3.21 -22.73 -5.31
N LEU A 218 -4.07 -23.66 -4.89
CA LEU A 218 -4.98 -23.46 -3.76
C LEU A 218 -4.20 -23.25 -2.46
N SER A 219 -3.21 -24.10 -2.18
CA SER A 219 -2.34 -23.93 -1.02
C SER A 219 -1.64 -22.57 -1.06
N ALA A 220 -1.14 -22.16 -2.23
CA ALA A 220 -0.46 -20.87 -2.41
C ALA A 220 -1.36 -19.66 -2.15
N ILE A 221 -2.59 -19.64 -2.69
CA ILE A 221 -3.52 -18.53 -2.47
C ILE A 221 -3.89 -18.40 -0.99
N LEU A 222 -4.18 -19.53 -0.32
CA LEU A 222 -4.56 -19.56 1.09
C LEU A 222 -3.41 -19.11 2.00
N VAL A 223 -2.18 -19.56 1.71
CA VAL A 223 -1.00 -19.19 2.48
C VAL A 223 -0.55 -17.76 2.18
N ALA A 224 -0.72 -17.26 0.97
CA ALA A 224 -0.51 -15.85 0.64
C ALA A 224 -1.43 -14.94 1.47
N GLY A 225 -2.72 -15.29 1.54
CA GLY A 225 -3.70 -14.56 2.34
C GLY A 225 -3.38 -14.56 3.84
N ARG A 226 -3.01 -15.72 4.42
CA ARG A 226 -2.82 -15.86 5.86
C ARG A 226 -1.38 -15.65 6.34
N SER A 227 -0.41 -16.36 5.76
CA SER A 227 0.99 -16.29 6.19
C SER A 227 1.70 -15.11 5.54
N GLY A 228 1.39 -14.78 4.28
CA GLY A 228 1.94 -13.61 3.60
C GLY A 228 1.53 -12.28 4.27
N SER A 229 0.24 -12.14 4.62
CA SER A 229 -0.23 -10.98 5.40
C SER A 229 0.40 -10.92 6.78
N ALA A 230 0.51 -12.05 7.48
CA ALA A 230 1.14 -12.11 8.80
C ALA A 230 2.62 -11.72 8.77
N ILE A 231 3.38 -12.16 7.76
CA ILE A 231 4.78 -11.77 7.57
C ILE A 231 4.89 -10.25 7.36
N THR A 232 4.04 -9.71 6.48
CA THR A 232 3.98 -8.28 6.18
C THR A 232 3.65 -7.47 7.42
N ALA A 233 2.64 -7.91 8.17
CA ALA A 233 2.20 -7.27 9.39
C ALA A 233 3.27 -7.31 10.48
N GLN A 234 3.94 -8.44 10.67
CA GLN A 234 5.02 -8.57 11.65
C GLN A 234 6.17 -7.61 11.36
N ILE A 235 6.65 -7.56 10.12
CA ILE A 235 7.74 -6.64 9.73
C ILE A 235 7.26 -5.18 9.83
N GLY A 236 6.01 -4.90 9.45
CA GLY A 236 5.41 -3.58 9.58
C GLY A 236 5.28 -3.12 11.04
N VAL A 237 4.90 -4.01 11.95
CA VAL A 237 4.89 -3.73 13.40
C VAL A 237 6.31 -3.44 13.90
N MET A 238 7.31 -4.25 13.51
CA MET A 238 8.71 -3.99 13.84
C MET A 238 9.22 -2.63 13.31
N ARG A 239 8.62 -2.13 12.22
CA ARG A 239 8.92 -0.78 11.71
C ARG A 239 8.27 0.30 12.56
N VAL A 240 7.02 0.11 12.98
CA VAL A 240 6.28 1.05 13.83
C VAL A 240 6.88 1.11 15.25
N THR A 241 7.41 -0.01 15.75
CA THR A 241 8.07 -0.10 17.08
C THR A 241 9.56 0.24 17.05
N GLU A 242 10.09 0.70 15.92
CA GLU A 242 11.52 1.04 15.71
C GLU A 242 12.51 -0.13 15.92
N GLU A 243 12.02 -1.38 16.04
CA GLU A 243 12.87 -2.57 16.17
C GLU A 243 13.80 -2.75 14.96
N LEU A 244 13.35 -2.39 13.76
CA LEU A 244 14.20 -2.43 12.56
C LEU A 244 15.36 -1.42 12.65
N ASP A 245 15.13 -0.22 13.16
CA ASP A 245 16.20 0.77 13.30
C ASP A 245 17.17 0.37 14.42
N ALA A 246 16.66 -0.20 15.52
CA ALA A 246 17.48 -0.78 16.59
C ALA A 246 18.40 -1.90 16.08
N MET A 247 17.88 -2.83 15.26
CA MET A 247 18.68 -3.88 14.63
C MET A 247 19.81 -3.30 13.77
N ARG A 248 19.54 -2.22 13.04
CA ARG A 248 20.54 -1.55 12.19
C ARG A 248 21.65 -0.91 13.03
N VAL A 249 21.31 -0.28 14.16
CA VAL A 249 22.30 0.28 15.10
C VAL A 249 23.15 -0.81 15.75
N MET A 250 22.57 -1.97 16.05
CA MET A 250 23.30 -3.14 16.57
C MET A 250 24.16 -3.86 15.52
N GLY A 251 24.16 -3.41 14.26
CA GLY A 251 24.90 -4.06 13.17
C GLY A 251 24.31 -5.41 12.74
N ILE A 252 23.06 -5.69 13.08
CA ILE A 252 22.41 -6.97 12.76
C ILE A 252 21.79 -6.89 11.35
N PRO A 253 22.23 -7.72 10.39
CA PRO A 253 21.72 -7.65 9.02
C PRO A 253 20.27 -8.17 8.92
N HIS A 254 19.37 -7.33 8.42
CA HIS A 254 17.96 -7.69 8.19
C HIS A 254 17.77 -8.87 7.24
N GLY A 255 18.62 -9.02 6.21
CA GLY A 255 18.50 -10.12 5.24
C GLY A 255 18.57 -11.48 5.93
N LEU A 256 19.66 -11.70 6.65
CA LEU A 256 19.94 -12.96 7.33
C LEU A 256 18.99 -13.27 8.49
N ARG A 257 18.55 -12.26 9.26
CA ARG A 257 17.70 -12.43 10.46
C ARG A 257 16.20 -12.31 10.23
N LEU A 258 15.76 -11.70 9.12
CA LEU A 258 14.32 -11.47 8.89
C LEU A 258 13.83 -12.09 7.59
N ILE A 259 14.55 -11.90 6.49
CA ILE A 259 14.08 -12.33 5.16
C ILE A 259 14.32 -13.83 5.01
N LEU A 260 15.58 -14.25 5.15
CA LEU A 260 15.99 -15.62 4.91
C LEU A 260 15.21 -16.65 5.76
N PRO A 261 15.01 -16.49 7.09
CA PRO A 261 14.33 -17.51 7.89
C PRO A 261 12.90 -17.74 7.44
N ARG A 262 12.22 -16.68 6.97
CA ARG A 262 10.85 -16.73 6.47
C ARG A 262 10.78 -17.37 5.08
N VAL A 263 11.73 -17.05 4.20
CA VAL A 263 11.80 -17.64 2.84
C VAL A 263 12.09 -19.14 2.92
N VAL A 264 13.05 -19.55 3.75
CA VAL A 264 13.37 -20.97 3.97
C VAL A 264 12.19 -21.68 4.64
N ALA A 265 11.58 -21.06 5.66
CA ALA A 265 10.45 -21.65 6.35
C ALA A 265 9.24 -21.90 5.43
N LEU A 266 8.86 -20.93 4.59
CA LEU A 266 7.78 -21.13 3.62
C LEU A 266 8.18 -22.06 2.49
N GLY A 267 9.43 -22.01 2.02
CA GLY A 267 9.94 -22.94 1.01
C GLY A 267 9.87 -24.40 1.47
N VAL A 268 10.08 -24.68 2.75
CA VAL A 268 9.93 -26.02 3.34
C VAL A 268 8.47 -26.33 3.68
N ALA A 269 7.74 -25.41 4.32
CA ALA A 269 6.37 -25.68 4.77
C ALA A 269 5.39 -25.85 3.62
N MET A 270 5.59 -25.15 2.50
CA MET A 270 4.65 -25.17 1.38
C MET A 270 4.47 -26.52 0.69
N PRO A 271 5.51 -27.25 0.28
CA PRO A 271 5.33 -28.58 -0.31
C PRO A 271 4.57 -29.53 0.63
N LEU A 272 4.78 -29.44 1.95
CA LEU A 272 4.00 -30.21 2.92
C LEU A 272 2.53 -29.80 2.93
N LEU A 273 2.24 -28.49 2.85
CA LEU A 273 0.87 -27.98 2.74
C LEU A 273 0.20 -28.36 1.41
N VAL A 274 0.95 -28.42 0.31
CA VAL A 274 0.46 -28.90 -0.99
C VAL A 274 0.08 -30.37 -0.91
N MET A 275 0.94 -31.20 -0.32
CA MET A 275 0.64 -32.61 -0.10
C MET A 275 -0.62 -32.80 0.76
N TRP A 276 -0.73 -32.04 1.85
CA TRP A 276 -1.92 -32.03 2.69
C TRP A 276 -3.19 -31.62 1.92
N THR A 277 -3.11 -30.53 1.17
CA THR A 277 -4.22 -29.99 0.36
C THR A 277 -4.66 -31.01 -0.69
N ASN A 278 -3.72 -31.68 -1.36
CA ASN A 278 -4.01 -32.73 -2.34
C ASN A 278 -4.78 -33.89 -1.71
N ILE A 279 -4.32 -34.40 -0.56
CA ILE A 279 -4.98 -35.53 0.12
C ILE A 279 -6.42 -35.17 0.50
N ILE A 280 -6.61 -33.99 1.09
CA ILE A 280 -7.93 -33.55 1.54
C ILE A 280 -8.86 -33.25 0.35
N ALA A 281 -8.37 -32.59 -0.71
CA ALA A 281 -9.14 -32.34 -1.92
C ALA A 281 -9.55 -33.64 -2.63
N LEU A 282 -8.64 -34.61 -2.76
CA LEU A 282 -8.95 -35.91 -3.36
C LEU A 282 -9.94 -36.71 -2.52
N THR A 283 -9.86 -36.61 -1.19
CA THR A 283 -10.83 -37.26 -0.29
C THR A 283 -12.23 -36.67 -0.46
N GLY A 284 -12.35 -35.34 -0.53
CA GLY A 284 -13.61 -34.67 -0.85
C GLY A 284 -14.15 -35.02 -2.23
N GLY A 285 -13.26 -35.09 -3.23
CA GLY A 285 -13.62 -35.49 -4.58
C GLY A 285 -14.11 -36.94 -4.65
N ALA A 286 -13.42 -37.86 -4.02
CA ALA A 286 -13.80 -39.26 -4.02
C ALA A 286 -15.13 -39.51 -3.27
N LEU A 287 -15.44 -38.73 -2.23
CA LEU A 287 -16.75 -38.76 -1.57
C LEU A 287 -17.87 -38.34 -2.53
N ALA A 288 -17.67 -37.26 -3.29
CA ALA A 288 -18.64 -36.80 -4.28
C ALA A 288 -18.78 -37.80 -5.45
N ALA A 289 -17.69 -38.38 -5.94
CA ALA A 289 -17.71 -39.42 -6.97
C ALA A 289 -18.52 -40.65 -6.55
N LYS A 290 -18.41 -41.06 -5.27
CA LYS A 290 -19.23 -42.14 -4.71
C LYS A 290 -20.72 -41.83 -4.76
N ILE A 291 -21.11 -40.61 -4.40
CA ILE A 291 -22.53 -40.21 -4.36
C ILE A 291 -23.12 -40.08 -5.77
N VAL A 292 -22.38 -39.51 -6.72
CA VAL A 292 -22.91 -39.19 -8.06
C VAL A 292 -22.79 -40.35 -9.04
N LEU A 293 -21.68 -41.10 -9.00
CA LEU A 293 -21.34 -42.16 -9.96
C LEU A 293 -21.36 -43.56 -9.36
N GLY A 294 -21.53 -43.70 -8.04
CA GLY A 294 -21.50 -45.00 -7.37
C GLY A 294 -20.10 -45.64 -7.29
N ILE A 295 -19.04 -44.86 -7.50
CA ILE A 295 -17.67 -45.36 -7.47
C ILE A 295 -17.20 -45.51 -6.02
N ASP A 296 -16.75 -46.70 -5.64
CA ASP A 296 -16.28 -46.94 -4.27
C ASP A 296 -14.96 -46.20 -3.98
N MET A 297 -14.82 -45.73 -2.75
CA MET A 297 -13.63 -45.01 -2.28
C MET A 297 -12.37 -45.89 -2.35
N ASN A 298 -12.49 -47.20 -2.12
CA ASN A 298 -11.35 -48.13 -2.23
C ASN A 298 -10.89 -48.28 -3.67
N TYR A 299 -11.82 -48.28 -4.63
CA TYR A 299 -11.47 -48.29 -6.05
C TYR A 299 -10.72 -47.00 -6.42
N PHE A 300 -11.22 -45.85 -5.99
CA PHE A 300 -10.57 -44.56 -6.22
C PHE A 300 -9.13 -44.54 -5.71
N ALA A 301 -8.91 -44.99 -4.47
CA ALA A 301 -7.59 -45.02 -3.86
C ALA A 301 -6.62 -46.00 -4.55
N ARG A 302 -7.11 -47.13 -5.07
CA ARG A 302 -6.29 -48.11 -5.82
C ARG A 302 -6.00 -47.67 -7.25
N ALA A 303 -6.93 -46.96 -7.88
CA ALA A 303 -6.77 -46.48 -9.25
C ALA A 303 -5.87 -45.23 -9.34
N LEU A 304 -5.84 -44.38 -8.31
CA LEU A 304 -5.07 -43.13 -8.33
C LEU A 304 -3.58 -43.31 -8.72
N PRO A 305 -2.80 -44.25 -8.13
CA PRO A 305 -1.39 -44.40 -8.46
C PRO A 305 -1.14 -44.93 -9.88
N SER A 306 -2.09 -45.69 -10.44
CA SER A 306 -1.99 -46.17 -11.82
C SER A 306 -2.25 -45.07 -12.85
N VAL A 307 -2.90 -43.98 -12.45
CA VAL A 307 -3.37 -42.93 -13.35
C VAL A 307 -2.56 -41.65 -13.21
N VAL A 308 -1.98 -41.39 -12.03
CA VAL A 308 -1.14 -40.21 -11.79
C VAL A 308 0.33 -40.61 -11.69
N PRO A 309 1.15 -40.30 -12.71
CA PRO A 309 2.59 -40.49 -12.64
C PRO A 309 3.21 -39.78 -11.43
N VAL A 310 4.16 -40.43 -10.76
CA VAL A 310 4.91 -39.87 -9.63
C VAL A 310 5.63 -38.57 -10.01
N ALA A 311 5.99 -38.40 -11.29
CA ALA A 311 6.56 -37.15 -11.81
C ALA A 311 5.65 -35.94 -11.57
N ASN A 312 4.32 -36.09 -11.72
CA ASN A 312 3.37 -34.99 -11.50
C ASN A 312 3.30 -34.56 -10.03
N LEU A 313 3.50 -35.51 -9.11
CA LEU A 313 3.61 -35.20 -7.68
C LEU A 313 4.86 -34.36 -7.41
N TRP A 314 6.02 -34.74 -7.95
CA TRP A 314 7.26 -33.97 -7.78
C TRP A 314 7.18 -32.57 -8.40
N ILE A 315 6.53 -32.42 -9.56
CA ILE A 315 6.27 -31.12 -10.17
C ILE A 315 5.39 -30.26 -9.25
N GLY A 316 4.29 -30.83 -8.72
CA GLY A 316 3.40 -30.13 -7.79
C GLY A 316 4.11 -29.69 -6.50
N LEU A 317 4.94 -30.56 -5.91
CA LEU A 317 5.74 -30.22 -4.74
C LEU A 317 6.80 -29.15 -5.05
N GLY A 318 7.46 -29.24 -6.21
CA GLY A 318 8.42 -28.25 -6.68
C GLY A 318 7.80 -26.86 -6.88
N LYS A 319 6.60 -26.81 -7.49
CA LYS A 319 5.79 -25.57 -7.56
C LYS A 319 5.51 -25.03 -6.15
N GLY A 320 5.14 -25.90 -5.21
CA GLY A 320 4.92 -25.52 -3.81
C GLY A 320 6.12 -24.81 -3.18
N VAL A 321 7.34 -25.32 -3.37
CA VAL A 321 8.57 -24.67 -2.90
C VAL A 321 8.72 -23.27 -3.50
N ALA A 322 8.59 -23.15 -4.82
CA ALA A 322 8.73 -21.87 -5.52
C ALA A 322 7.68 -20.85 -5.05
N PHE A 323 6.41 -21.25 -4.95
CA PHE A 323 5.34 -20.38 -4.48
C PHE A 323 5.56 -19.93 -3.03
N GLY A 324 6.02 -20.82 -2.14
CA GLY A 324 6.35 -20.45 -0.77
C GLY A 324 7.44 -19.38 -0.68
N MET A 325 8.51 -19.55 -1.45
CA MET A 325 9.58 -18.56 -1.50
C MET A 325 9.10 -17.22 -2.05
N LEU A 326 8.32 -17.23 -3.14
CA LEU A 326 7.75 -16.00 -3.72
C LEU A 326 6.85 -15.26 -2.73
N ILE A 327 5.93 -15.96 -2.05
CA ILE A 327 5.05 -15.36 -1.05
C ILE A 327 5.85 -14.73 0.10
N ALA A 328 6.89 -15.42 0.60
CA ALA A 328 7.73 -14.90 1.66
C ALA A 328 8.50 -13.63 1.22
N ILE A 329 9.04 -13.61 0.00
CA ILE A 329 9.76 -12.45 -0.54
C ILE A 329 8.82 -11.27 -0.70
N VAL A 330 7.64 -11.48 -1.28
CA VAL A 330 6.65 -10.41 -1.47
C VAL A 330 6.20 -9.86 -0.12
N GLY A 331 5.90 -10.73 0.86
CA GLY A 331 5.55 -10.31 2.21
C GLY A 331 6.66 -9.51 2.91
N CYS A 332 7.92 -9.89 2.72
CA CYS A 332 9.05 -9.12 3.22
C CYS A 332 9.16 -7.77 2.53
N HIS A 333 9.08 -7.72 1.19
CA HIS A 333 9.20 -6.50 0.40
C HIS A 333 8.18 -5.44 0.81
N PHE A 334 6.90 -5.82 0.93
CA PHE A 334 5.88 -4.90 1.41
C PHE A 334 6.04 -4.58 2.89
N GLY A 335 6.46 -5.55 3.71
CA GLY A 335 6.76 -5.35 5.13
C GLY A 335 7.76 -4.22 5.39
N PHE A 336 8.88 -4.20 4.66
CA PHE A 336 9.92 -3.17 4.81
C PHE A 336 9.54 -1.80 4.25
N ARG A 337 8.51 -1.71 3.39
CA ARG A 337 8.05 -0.46 2.79
C ARG A 337 6.93 0.23 3.59
N ILE A 338 6.41 -0.42 4.63
CA ILE A 338 5.38 0.17 5.50
C ILE A 338 5.96 1.39 6.23
N LYS A 339 5.20 2.48 6.25
CA LYS A 339 5.53 3.68 7.03
C LYS A 339 5.16 3.46 8.49
N ALA A 340 5.76 4.22 9.41
CA ALA A 340 5.50 4.15 10.86
C ALA A 340 4.10 4.73 11.23
N ASN A 341 3.03 4.19 10.64
CA ASN A 341 1.65 4.52 10.97
C ASN A 341 0.74 3.31 10.73
N SER A 342 -0.38 3.25 11.46
CA SER A 342 -1.31 2.12 11.44
C SER A 342 -2.07 1.97 10.12
N GLN A 343 -2.33 3.08 9.42
CA GLN A 343 -3.00 3.07 8.12
C GLN A 343 -2.14 2.38 7.05
N SER A 344 -0.86 2.75 6.95
CA SER A 344 0.10 2.16 6.01
C SER A 344 0.33 0.68 6.29
N LEU A 345 0.21 0.23 7.55
CA LEU A 345 0.26 -1.18 7.91
C LEU A 345 -0.93 -1.95 7.31
N GLY A 346 -2.15 -1.43 7.44
CA GLY A 346 -3.35 -2.03 6.85
C GLY A 346 -3.31 -2.05 5.32
N GLU A 347 -2.92 -0.95 4.69
CA GLU A 347 -2.77 -0.86 3.23
C GLU A 347 -1.67 -1.81 2.73
N GLY A 348 -0.49 -1.79 3.35
CA GLY A 348 0.65 -2.62 2.96
C GLY A 348 0.37 -4.13 3.07
N THR A 349 -0.34 -4.56 4.11
CA THR A 349 -0.75 -5.97 4.26
C THR A 349 -1.72 -6.41 3.17
N THR A 350 -2.69 -5.56 2.81
CA THR A 350 -3.66 -5.84 1.74
C THR A 350 -2.99 -5.90 0.38
N THR A 351 -2.15 -4.90 0.05
CA THR A 351 -1.40 -4.88 -1.21
C THR A 351 -0.47 -6.09 -1.32
N SER A 352 0.19 -6.48 -0.21
CA SER A 352 1.04 -7.67 -0.21
C SER A 352 0.28 -8.95 -0.55
N VAL A 353 -0.93 -9.14 -0.01
CA VAL A 353 -1.74 -10.33 -0.30
C VAL A 353 -2.13 -10.36 -1.78
N VAL A 354 -2.63 -9.24 -2.31
CA VAL A 354 -3.05 -9.16 -3.71
C VAL A 354 -1.86 -9.42 -4.64
N THR A 355 -0.72 -8.74 -4.41
CA THR A 355 0.48 -8.93 -5.22
C THR A 355 1.04 -10.35 -5.10
N SER A 356 1.01 -10.97 -3.92
CA SER A 356 1.44 -12.36 -3.74
C SER A 356 0.58 -13.32 -4.56
N ILE A 357 -0.74 -13.19 -4.51
CA ILE A 357 -1.67 -14.02 -5.29
C ILE A 357 -1.43 -13.83 -6.80
N THR A 358 -1.28 -12.59 -7.26
CA THR A 358 -1.00 -12.30 -8.67
C THR A 358 0.32 -12.94 -9.13
N ILE A 359 1.39 -12.80 -8.35
CA ILE A 359 2.71 -13.38 -8.68
C ILE A 359 2.64 -14.90 -8.70
N VAL A 360 1.95 -15.53 -7.75
CA VAL A 360 1.76 -16.99 -7.73
C VAL A 360 1.01 -17.47 -8.97
N ILE A 361 -0.09 -16.80 -9.36
CA ILE A 361 -0.87 -17.18 -10.54
C ILE A 361 -0.02 -17.02 -11.82
N LEU A 362 0.73 -15.92 -11.95
CA LEU A 362 1.63 -15.71 -13.08
C LEU A 362 2.74 -16.77 -13.11
N ALA A 363 3.34 -17.08 -11.96
CA ALA A 363 4.32 -18.13 -11.85
C ALA A 363 3.71 -19.48 -12.26
N ASP A 364 2.52 -19.82 -11.76
CA ASP A 364 1.83 -21.06 -12.11
C ASP A 364 1.61 -21.20 -13.63
N ALA A 365 1.17 -20.13 -14.31
CA ALA A 365 1.02 -20.11 -15.76
C ALA A 365 2.36 -20.38 -16.48
N VAL A 366 3.45 -19.77 -16.00
CA VAL A 366 4.80 -20.02 -16.55
C VAL A 366 5.22 -21.47 -16.32
N PHE A 367 5.02 -22.01 -15.12
CA PHE A 367 5.32 -23.41 -14.82
C PHE A 367 4.45 -24.37 -15.65
N ALA A 368 3.17 -24.07 -15.86
CA ALA A 368 2.28 -24.89 -16.69
C ALA A 368 2.78 -25.01 -18.13
N ILE A 369 3.27 -23.91 -18.72
CA ILE A 369 3.85 -23.89 -20.06
C ILE A 369 5.20 -24.63 -20.10
N LEU A 370 6.08 -24.36 -19.13
CA LEU A 370 7.42 -24.98 -19.09
C LEU A 370 7.37 -26.50 -18.89
N PHE A 371 6.45 -26.98 -18.05
CA PHE A 371 6.32 -28.39 -17.72
C PHE A 371 5.24 -29.11 -18.54
N GLN A 372 4.63 -28.46 -19.54
CA GLN A 372 3.56 -29.04 -20.36
C GLN A 372 3.93 -30.43 -20.91
N ASN A 373 5.17 -30.62 -21.36
CA ASN A 373 5.65 -31.88 -21.94
C ASN A 373 6.25 -32.86 -20.92
N VAL A 374 6.37 -32.48 -19.65
CA VAL A 374 6.97 -33.32 -18.59
C VAL A 374 5.85 -33.99 -17.80
N GLY A 375 5.79 -35.33 -17.83
CA GLY A 375 4.83 -36.11 -17.04
C GLY A 375 3.47 -36.37 -17.68
N LEU A 376 3.31 -36.11 -18.99
CA LEU A 376 2.20 -36.57 -19.84
C LEU A 376 2.55 -37.85 -20.63
N GLY A 377 3.47 -38.65 -20.11
CA GLY A 377 3.92 -39.92 -20.72
C GLY A 377 3.15 -41.11 -20.20
#